data_AF-A0A522CAS7-F1
#
_entry.id   AF-A0A522CAS7-F1
#
_cell.length_a   1.000
_cell.length_b   1.000
_cell.length_c   1.000
_cell.angle_alpha   90.00
_cell.angle_beta   90.00
_cell.angle_gamma   90.00
#
_symmetry.space_group_name_H-M   'P 1'
#
loop_
_entity.id
_entity.type
_entity.pdbx_description
1 polymer ?
#
loop_
_entity_poly.entity_id
_entity_poly.type
_entity_poly.pdbx_seq_one_letter_code
_entity_poly.pdbx_strand_id
1 'polypeptide(L)'
;MQNSPKDLAGDFNETAKRYVAGDLTSSLLLTKYGLMLKFEAKAPEDRESLVSALCDTALKCLEDRADLNYRGYLGPGDMDSVSALLKTLEMTESAPLLPARAAAALAETGMKFVRRAEKERDSTDRSKLTDYARLCLEHAEKFRAIVEKRSEDVSTSKPIPPLRRIVLKKDGDNNPGL
;
A
#
# COMPACT_ATOMS: atom_id res chain seq x y z
N MET A 1 -19.24 -2.48 34.45
CA MET A 1 -19.03 -3.11 33.13
C MET A 1 -17.70 -2.63 32.58
N GLN A 2 -16.65 -3.42 32.71
CA GLN A 2 -15.35 -3.14 32.10
C GLN A 2 -15.46 -3.54 30.61
N ASN A 3 -15.48 -2.54 29.73
CA ASN A 3 -15.31 -2.80 28.30
C ASN A 3 -13.86 -3.23 28.09
N SER A 4 -13.62 -4.52 27.90
CA SER A 4 -12.35 -5.00 27.36
C SER A 4 -12.07 -4.22 26.06
N PRO A 5 -10.83 -3.75 25.83
CA PRO A 5 -10.51 -3.14 24.54
C PRO A 5 -10.81 -4.20 23.48
N LYS A 6 -11.87 -3.96 22.70
CA LYS A 6 -12.21 -4.77 21.53
C LYS A 6 -10.94 -4.91 20.70
N ASP A 7 -10.69 -6.10 20.18
CA ASP A 7 -9.56 -6.37 19.31
C ASP A 7 -9.63 -5.48 18.07
N LEU A 8 -9.03 -4.28 18.16
CA LEU A 8 -9.06 -3.25 17.12
C LEU A 8 -8.33 -3.72 15.86
N ALA A 9 -7.31 -4.57 16.02
CA ALA A 9 -6.55 -5.14 14.92
C ALA A 9 -7.38 -6.20 14.16
N GLY A 10 -8.08 -7.08 14.89
CA GLY A 10 -9.04 -8.03 14.32
C GLY A 10 -10.21 -7.34 13.61
N ASP A 11 -10.82 -6.34 14.27
CA ASP A 11 -11.93 -5.55 13.71
C ASP A 11 -11.51 -4.79 12.44
N PHE A 12 -10.27 -4.32 12.38
CA PHE A 12 -9.73 -3.69 11.18
C PHE A 12 -9.48 -4.72 10.08
N ASN A 13 -8.88 -5.86 10.39
CA ASN A 13 -8.60 -6.93 9.41
C ASN A 13 -9.86 -7.39 8.69
N GLU A 14 -10.95 -7.60 9.43
CA GLU A 14 -12.24 -7.96 8.83
C GLU A 14 -12.75 -6.88 7.88
N THR A 15 -12.56 -5.61 8.26
CA THR A 15 -12.97 -4.45 7.45
C THR A 15 -12.12 -4.30 6.19
N ALA A 16 -10.81 -4.51 6.28
CA ALA A 16 -9.89 -4.48 5.16
C ALA A 16 -10.24 -5.58 4.15
N LYS A 17 -10.49 -6.81 4.61
CA LYS A 17 -10.90 -7.94 3.76
C LYS A 17 -12.22 -7.65 3.03
N ARG A 18 -13.22 -7.13 3.75
CA ARG A 18 -14.52 -6.75 3.16
C ARG A 18 -14.42 -5.56 2.21
N TYR A 19 -13.50 -4.62 2.46
CA TYR A 19 -13.22 -3.54 1.51
C TYR A 19 -12.61 -4.06 0.22
N VAL A 20 -11.60 -4.96 0.31
CA VAL A 20 -11.00 -5.62 -0.87
C VAL A 20 -12.03 -6.44 -1.65
N ALA A 21 -12.98 -7.07 -0.95
CA ALA A 21 -14.11 -7.77 -1.57
C ALA A 21 -15.15 -6.85 -2.25
N GLY A 22 -15.06 -5.52 -2.02
CA GLY A 22 -15.98 -4.54 -2.58
C GLY A 22 -17.24 -4.28 -1.74
N ASP A 23 -17.35 -4.84 -0.54
CA ASP A 23 -18.54 -4.80 0.31
C ASP A 23 -18.63 -3.56 1.22
N LEU A 24 -17.60 -2.71 1.21
CA LEU A 24 -17.47 -1.58 2.14
C LEU A 24 -16.95 -0.30 1.47
N THR A 25 -17.27 0.83 2.09
CA THR A 25 -16.77 2.15 1.68
C THR A 25 -15.40 2.45 2.31
N SER A 26 -14.59 3.24 1.60
CA SER A 26 -13.27 3.72 2.06
C SER A 26 -13.35 4.49 3.38
N SER A 27 -14.46 5.21 3.63
CA SER A 27 -14.66 5.98 4.86
C SER A 27 -14.59 5.13 6.13
N LEU A 28 -15.20 3.93 6.13
CA LEU A 28 -15.20 3.07 7.31
C LEU A 28 -13.81 2.50 7.60
N LEU A 29 -13.08 2.14 6.54
CA LEU A 29 -11.71 1.64 6.64
C LEU A 29 -10.78 2.72 7.22
N LEU A 30 -10.89 3.96 6.74
CA LEU A 30 -10.15 5.11 7.25
C LEU A 30 -10.42 5.38 8.73
N THR A 31 -11.69 5.34 9.14
CA THR A 31 -12.06 5.54 10.54
C THR A 31 -11.44 4.46 11.43
N LYS A 32 -11.53 3.18 11.04
CA LYS A 32 -10.96 2.08 11.82
C LYS A 32 -9.43 2.13 11.86
N TYR A 33 -8.77 2.51 10.77
CA TYR A 33 -7.34 2.72 10.74
C TYR A 33 -6.90 3.86 11.68
N GLY A 34 -7.61 5.00 11.66
CA GLY A 34 -7.35 6.12 12.56
C GLY A 34 -7.50 5.73 14.03
N LEU A 35 -8.47 4.87 14.36
CA LEU A 35 -8.62 4.34 15.72
C LEU A 35 -7.46 3.40 16.10
N MET A 36 -6.99 2.53 15.19
CA MET A 36 -5.82 1.69 15.46
C MET A 36 -4.59 2.52 15.79
N LEU A 37 -4.31 3.57 15.01
CA LEU A 37 -3.18 4.47 15.25
C LEU A 37 -3.33 5.20 16.58
N LYS A 38 -4.52 5.74 16.86
CA LYS A 38 -4.80 6.49 18.09
C LYS A 38 -4.63 5.66 19.36
N PHE A 39 -4.92 4.36 19.30
CA PHE A 39 -4.84 3.46 20.44
C PHE A 39 -3.60 2.56 20.42
N GLU A 40 -2.63 2.83 19.53
CA GLU A 40 -1.39 2.05 19.40
C GLU A 40 -1.65 0.53 19.32
N ALA A 41 -2.71 0.16 18.59
CA ALA A 41 -3.11 -1.22 18.46
C ALA A 41 -2.01 -2.04 17.74
N LYS A 42 -1.89 -3.32 18.09
CA LYS A 42 -0.94 -4.23 17.42
C LYS A 42 -1.16 -4.21 15.91
N ALA A 43 -0.06 -4.25 15.17
CA ALA A 43 -0.10 -4.39 13.72
C ALA A 43 -0.90 -5.65 13.33
N PRO A 44 -1.76 -5.57 12.31
CA PRO A 44 -2.57 -6.70 11.90
C PRO A 44 -1.72 -7.87 11.37
N GLU A 45 -2.24 -9.10 11.54
CA GLU A 45 -1.58 -10.33 11.09
C GLU A 45 -1.41 -10.39 9.55
N ASP A 46 -2.42 -9.94 8.80
CA ASP A 46 -2.38 -9.89 7.33
C ASP A 46 -1.92 -8.51 6.84
N ARG A 47 -0.61 -8.29 6.89
CA ARG A 47 0.02 -7.00 6.53
C ARG A 47 -0.09 -6.69 5.04
N GLU A 48 -0.10 -7.69 4.16
CA GLU A 48 -0.18 -7.49 2.72
C GLU A 48 -1.56 -6.99 2.30
N SER A 49 -2.63 -7.64 2.80
CA SER A 49 -4.00 -7.17 2.57
C SER A 49 -4.25 -5.78 3.16
N LEU A 50 -3.68 -5.48 4.34
CA LEU A 50 -3.69 -4.14 4.93
C LEU A 50 -3.08 -3.12 3.97
N VAL A 51 -1.84 -3.34 3.53
CA VAL A 51 -1.09 -2.39 2.70
C VAL A 51 -1.79 -2.17 1.36
N SER A 52 -2.33 -3.23 0.74
CA SER A 52 -3.13 -3.13 -0.48
C SER A 52 -4.40 -2.31 -0.25
N ALA A 53 -5.17 -2.57 0.82
CA ALA A 53 -6.42 -1.87 1.10
C ALA A 53 -6.19 -0.38 1.41
N LEU A 54 -5.13 -0.05 2.15
CA LEU A 54 -4.74 1.34 2.41
C LEU A 54 -4.30 2.06 1.13
N CYS A 55 -3.52 1.39 0.28
CA CYS A 55 -3.08 1.94 -1.00
C CYS A 55 -4.27 2.21 -1.93
N ASP A 56 -5.17 1.24 -2.11
CA ASP A 56 -6.37 1.39 -2.94
C ASP A 56 -7.30 2.47 -2.39
N THR A 57 -7.41 2.60 -1.07
CA THR A 57 -8.19 3.66 -0.43
C THR A 57 -7.60 5.05 -0.69
N ALA A 58 -6.28 5.21 -0.51
CA ALA A 58 -5.61 6.46 -0.81
C ALA A 58 -5.79 6.83 -2.29
N LEU A 59 -5.57 5.90 -3.20
CA LEU A 59 -5.74 6.10 -4.64
C LEU A 59 -7.17 6.52 -4.99
N LYS A 60 -8.17 5.79 -4.50
CA LYS A 60 -9.58 6.12 -4.77
C LYS A 60 -9.94 7.53 -4.28
N CYS A 61 -9.50 7.90 -3.07
CA CYS A 61 -9.72 9.24 -2.54
C CYS A 61 -9.05 10.34 -3.37
N LEU A 62 -7.89 10.06 -3.97
CA LEU A 62 -7.21 10.97 -4.88
C LEU A 62 -7.93 11.04 -6.24
N GLU A 63 -8.35 9.90 -6.80
CA GLU A 63 -9.04 9.80 -8.08
C GLU A 63 -10.39 10.53 -8.07
N ASP A 64 -11.19 10.32 -7.03
CA ASP A 64 -12.47 11.01 -6.84
C ASP A 64 -12.28 12.53 -6.83
N ARG A 65 -11.19 13.01 -6.23
CA ARG A 65 -10.81 14.43 -6.18
C ARG A 65 -10.13 14.91 -7.46
N ALA A 66 -9.55 14.03 -8.25
CA ALA A 66 -8.93 14.38 -9.54
C ALA A 66 -9.95 14.45 -10.68
N ASP A 67 -11.16 13.89 -10.49
CA ASP A 67 -12.25 13.96 -11.46
C ASP A 67 -12.59 15.42 -11.82
N LEU A 68 -12.67 15.70 -13.11
CA LEU A 68 -13.05 17.00 -13.67
C LEU A 68 -14.47 17.40 -13.27
N ASN A 69 -15.33 16.42 -12.96
CA ASN A 69 -16.71 16.65 -12.55
C ASN A 69 -16.88 16.76 -11.03
N TYR A 70 -15.81 16.63 -10.25
CA TYR A 70 -15.90 16.71 -8.79
C TYR A 70 -16.33 18.11 -8.34
N ARG A 71 -17.54 18.20 -7.80
CA ARG A 71 -18.15 19.44 -7.28
C ARG A 71 -17.94 19.66 -5.78
N GLY A 72 -17.22 18.77 -5.10
CA GLY A 72 -16.94 18.91 -3.68
C GLY A 72 -15.95 20.05 -3.42
N TYR A 73 -16.01 20.58 -2.19
CA TYR A 73 -15.05 21.57 -1.72
C TYR A 73 -13.64 20.96 -1.65
N LEU A 74 -12.62 21.74 -1.99
CA LEU A 74 -11.21 21.41 -1.78
C LEU A 74 -10.72 22.24 -0.59
N GLY A 75 -10.90 21.70 0.61
CA GLY A 75 -10.63 22.41 1.85
C GLY A 75 -9.20 22.31 2.36
N PRO A 76 -8.78 23.22 3.24
CA PRO A 76 -7.59 23.02 4.05
C PRO A 76 -7.80 21.76 4.92
N GLY A 77 -6.95 20.76 4.73
CA GLY A 77 -6.98 19.48 5.45
C GLY A 77 -7.59 18.28 4.70
N ASP A 78 -8.16 18.50 3.51
CA ASP A 78 -8.81 17.42 2.73
C ASP A 78 -7.87 16.25 2.39
N MET A 79 -6.58 16.57 2.27
CA MET A 79 -5.54 15.60 1.89
C MET A 79 -4.66 15.19 3.06
N ASP A 80 -4.89 15.68 4.27
CA ASP A 80 -4.02 15.37 5.41
C ASP A 80 -4.10 13.88 5.76
N SER A 81 -5.31 13.32 5.71
CA SER A 81 -5.53 11.88 5.93
C SER A 81 -4.92 11.03 4.81
N VAL A 82 -5.00 11.49 3.56
CA VAL A 82 -4.40 10.79 2.42
C VAL A 82 -2.88 10.87 2.46
N SER A 83 -2.31 12.02 2.78
CA SER A 83 -0.87 12.19 2.98
C SER A 83 -0.36 11.33 4.13
N ALA A 84 -1.08 11.24 5.25
CA ALA A 84 -0.74 10.36 6.36
C ALA A 84 -0.76 8.88 5.96
N LEU A 85 -1.74 8.46 5.15
CA LEU A 85 -1.76 7.11 4.58
C LEU A 85 -0.55 6.85 3.69
N LEU A 86 -0.28 7.74 2.72
CA LEU A 86 0.84 7.58 1.80
C LEU A 86 2.19 7.55 2.55
N LYS A 87 2.36 8.37 3.59
CA LYS A 87 3.55 8.32 4.47
C LYS A 87 3.66 7.01 5.26
N THR A 88 2.55 6.43 5.71
CA THR A 88 2.57 5.12 6.36
C THR A 88 3.02 4.03 5.39
N LEU A 89 2.57 4.12 4.14
CA LEU A 89 2.93 3.22 3.06
C LEU A 89 4.42 3.32 2.67
N GLU A 90 5.07 4.45 2.94
CA GLU A 90 6.52 4.65 2.79
C GLU A 90 7.37 4.04 3.91
N MET A 91 6.77 3.67 5.05
CA MET A 91 7.53 3.14 6.18
C MET A 91 8.21 1.82 5.84
N THR A 92 9.39 1.56 6.43
CA THR A 92 10.24 0.39 6.15
C THR A 92 9.50 -0.95 6.24
N GLU A 93 8.50 -1.05 7.11
CA GLU A 93 7.70 -2.28 7.29
C GLU A 93 6.63 -2.48 6.20
N SER A 94 6.08 -1.39 5.66
CA SER A 94 5.01 -1.38 4.65
C SER A 94 5.56 -1.37 3.23
N ALA A 95 6.71 -0.73 3.04
CA ALA A 95 7.37 -0.53 1.75
C ALA A 95 7.57 -1.81 0.93
N PRO A 96 7.99 -2.96 1.52
CA PRO A 96 8.12 -4.21 0.76
C PRO A 96 6.76 -4.77 0.31
N LEU A 97 5.65 -4.39 0.92
CA LEU A 97 4.33 -4.95 0.63
C LEU A 97 3.52 -4.08 -0.35
N LEU A 98 4.13 -3.02 -0.88
CA LEU A 98 3.46 -2.12 -1.81
C LEU A 98 3.06 -2.86 -3.10
N PRO A 99 1.82 -2.65 -3.59
CA PRO A 99 1.41 -3.16 -4.89
C PRO A 99 2.31 -2.58 -6.01
N ALA A 100 2.76 -3.42 -6.94
CA ALA A 100 3.63 -2.99 -8.05
C ALA A 100 3.02 -1.85 -8.90
N ARG A 101 1.68 -1.79 -8.99
CA ARG A 101 0.93 -0.75 -9.71
C ARG A 101 0.88 0.60 -9.01
N ALA A 102 1.20 0.67 -7.72
CA ALA A 102 0.93 1.84 -6.88
C ALA A 102 1.63 3.11 -7.38
N ALA A 103 2.91 3.00 -7.74
CA ALA A 103 3.68 4.12 -8.28
C ALA A 103 3.09 4.66 -9.59
N ALA A 104 2.70 3.78 -10.51
CA ALA A 104 2.10 4.17 -11.78
C ALA A 104 0.72 4.84 -11.59
N ALA A 105 -0.12 4.28 -10.71
CA ALA A 105 -1.44 4.82 -10.41
C ALA A 105 -1.38 6.20 -9.75
N LEU A 106 -0.42 6.42 -8.84
CA LEU A 106 -0.18 7.74 -8.24
C LEU A 106 0.28 8.74 -9.30
N ALA A 107 1.20 8.36 -10.19
CA ALA A 107 1.67 9.23 -11.27
C ALA A 107 0.53 9.62 -12.22
N GLU A 108 -0.31 8.67 -12.62
CA GLU A 108 -1.48 8.93 -13.47
C GLU A 108 -2.45 9.91 -12.79
N THR A 109 -2.72 9.70 -11.51
CA THR A 109 -3.60 10.56 -10.72
C THR A 109 -3.02 11.97 -10.55
N GLY A 110 -1.71 12.09 -10.35
CA GLY A 110 -1.00 13.37 -10.39
C GLY A 110 -1.20 14.11 -11.71
N MET A 111 -1.10 13.41 -12.84
CA MET A 111 -1.36 14.01 -14.16
C MET A 111 -2.84 14.42 -14.36
N LYS A 112 -3.79 13.70 -13.76
CA LYS A 112 -5.21 14.10 -13.75
C LYS A 112 -5.39 15.43 -13.01
N PHE A 113 -4.73 15.61 -11.86
CA PHE A 113 -4.73 16.88 -11.13
C PHE A 113 -4.11 18.03 -11.94
N VAL A 114 -3.00 17.82 -12.64
CA VAL A 114 -2.41 18.84 -13.54
C VAL A 114 -3.41 19.27 -14.62
N ARG A 115 -4.01 18.30 -15.32
CA ARG A 115 -5.01 18.59 -16.37
C ARG A 115 -6.24 19.31 -15.83
N ARG A 116 -6.63 19.03 -14.59
CA ARG A 116 -7.72 19.75 -13.92
C ARG A 116 -7.30 21.18 -13.57
N ALA A 117 -6.10 21.37 -13.03
CA ALA A 117 -5.55 22.69 -12.70
C ALA A 117 -5.45 23.60 -13.94
N GLU A 118 -5.07 23.05 -15.10
CA GLU A 118 -5.02 23.79 -16.38
C GLU A 118 -6.40 24.33 -16.82
N LYS A 119 -7.49 23.64 -16.46
CA LYS A 119 -8.86 24.03 -16.78
C LYS A 119 -9.51 24.91 -15.71
N GLU A 120 -8.93 24.94 -14.51
CA GLU A 120 -9.48 25.69 -13.38
C GLU A 120 -9.24 27.19 -13.57
N ARG A 121 -10.30 27.99 -13.42
CA ARG A 121 -10.23 29.46 -13.57
C ARG A 121 -9.86 30.13 -12.26
N ASP A 122 -10.27 29.56 -11.14
CA ASP A 122 -9.94 30.07 -9.81
C ASP A 122 -8.46 29.80 -9.48
N SER A 123 -7.70 30.84 -9.13
CA SER A 123 -6.26 30.70 -8.86
C SER A 123 -5.96 29.95 -7.56
N THR A 124 -6.87 30.01 -6.58
CA THR A 124 -6.73 29.33 -5.30
C THR A 124 -6.92 27.83 -5.48
N ASP A 125 -8.00 27.43 -6.17
CA ASP A 125 -8.26 26.02 -6.44
C ASP A 125 -7.23 25.45 -7.41
N ARG A 126 -6.76 26.22 -8.39
CA ARG A 126 -5.62 25.85 -9.24
C ARG A 126 -4.35 25.56 -8.43
N SER A 127 -4.03 26.41 -7.45
CA SER A 127 -2.88 26.19 -6.57
C SER A 127 -3.02 24.88 -5.79
N LYS A 128 -4.19 24.63 -5.17
CA LYS A 128 -4.44 23.38 -4.43
C LYS A 128 -4.33 22.15 -5.30
N LEU A 129 -4.92 22.18 -6.51
CA LEU A 129 -4.81 21.09 -7.47
C LEU A 129 -3.36 20.83 -7.88
N THR A 130 -2.56 21.89 -8.02
CA THR A 130 -1.12 21.79 -8.29
C THR A 130 -0.36 21.17 -7.12
N ASP A 131 -0.69 21.54 -5.88
CA ASP A 131 -0.09 20.93 -4.69
C ASP A 131 -0.48 19.44 -4.55
N TYR A 132 -1.71 19.08 -4.92
CA TYR A 132 -2.15 17.69 -4.94
C TYR A 132 -1.46 16.87 -6.04
N ALA A 133 -1.24 17.48 -7.21
CA ALA A 133 -0.43 16.87 -8.26
C ALA A 133 1.00 16.61 -7.76
N ARG A 134 1.62 17.60 -7.12
CA ARG A 134 2.96 17.48 -6.55
C ARG A 134 3.03 16.35 -5.52
N LEU A 135 2.08 16.30 -4.59
CA LEU A 135 1.98 15.22 -3.60
C LEU A 135 1.94 13.83 -4.28
N CYS A 136 1.07 13.64 -5.28
CA CYS A 136 0.97 12.37 -5.98
C CYS A 136 2.28 11.95 -6.66
N LEU A 137 2.95 12.90 -7.34
CA LEU A 137 4.19 12.62 -8.08
C LEU A 137 5.36 12.33 -7.13
N GLU A 138 5.50 13.07 -6.03
CA GLU A 138 6.53 12.83 -5.01
C GLU A 138 6.38 11.42 -4.40
N HIS A 139 5.16 11.03 -4.05
CA HIS A 139 4.89 9.69 -3.52
C HIS A 139 5.08 8.59 -4.59
N ALA A 140 4.73 8.87 -5.85
CA ALA A 140 4.96 7.94 -6.96
C ALA A 140 6.46 7.63 -7.17
N GLU A 141 7.31 8.65 -7.12
CA GLU A 141 8.77 8.48 -7.24
C GLU A 141 9.35 7.66 -6.10
N LYS A 142 8.93 7.92 -4.86
CA LYS A 142 9.36 7.13 -3.71
C LYS A 142 8.91 5.68 -3.80
N PHE A 143 7.66 5.43 -4.20
CA PHE A 143 7.15 4.08 -4.39
C PHE A 143 7.91 3.34 -5.50
N ARG A 144 8.23 4.04 -6.60
CA ARG A 144 9.06 3.47 -7.67
C ARG A 144 10.44 3.08 -7.15
N ALA A 145 11.11 3.96 -6.43
CA ALA A 145 12.44 3.69 -5.86
C ALA A 145 12.42 2.50 -4.89
N ILE A 146 11.36 2.34 -4.11
CA ILE A 146 11.15 1.18 -3.23
C ILE A 146 11.04 -0.12 -4.04
N VAL A 147 10.22 -0.11 -5.10
CA VAL A 147 10.01 -1.29 -5.96
C VAL A 147 11.27 -1.66 -6.75
N GLU A 148 12.01 -0.67 -7.26
CA GLU A 148 13.26 -0.87 -8.00
C GLU A 148 14.35 -1.48 -7.11
N LYS A 149 14.56 -0.97 -5.89
CA LYS A 149 15.49 -1.57 -4.92
C LYS A 149 15.17 -3.04 -4.62
N ARG A 150 13.88 -3.38 -4.54
CA ARG A 150 13.43 -4.77 -4.33
C ARG A 150 13.80 -5.67 -5.51
N SER A 151 13.75 -5.12 -6.73
CA SER A 151 14.10 -5.82 -7.97
C SER A 151 15.61 -6.08 -8.06
N GLU A 152 16.42 -5.14 -7.58
CA GLU A 152 17.88 -5.25 -7.51
C GLU A 152 18.35 -6.29 -6.48
N ASP A 153 17.73 -6.35 -5.29
CA ASP A 153 18.03 -7.36 -4.26
C ASP A 153 17.70 -8.79 -4.71
N VAL A 154 16.65 -8.98 -5.50
CA VAL A 154 16.30 -10.30 -6.05
C VAL A 154 17.29 -10.72 -7.15
N SER A 155 17.76 -9.77 -7.96
CA SER A 155 18.69 -10.04 -9.08
C SER A 155 20.12 -10.37 -8.64
N THR A 156 20.51 -10.04 -7.41
CA THR A 156 21.83 -10.39 -6.84
C THR A 156 21.87 -11.76 -6.14
N SER A 157 20.75 -12.50 -6.12
CA SER A 157 20.75 -13.89 -5.68
C SER A 157 21.49 -14.78 -6.69
N LYS A 158 22.74 -15.10 -6.35
CA LYS A 158 23.61 -15.99 -7.15
C LYS A 158 22.85 -17.27 -7.52
N PRO A 159 22.98 -17.78 -8.77
CA PRO A 159 22.37 -19.05 -9.14
C PRO A 159 22.84 -20.13 -8.16
N ILE A 160 21.87 -20.78 -7.50
CA ILE A 160 22.11 -21.94 -6.65
C ILE A 160 22.74 -23.00 -7.56
N PRO A 161 24.03 -23.37 -7.38
CA PRO A 161 24.62 -24.42 -8.18
C PRO A 161 23.83 -25.71 -7.94
N PRO A 162 23.56 -26.52 -8.98
CA PRO A 162 22.81 -27.75 -8.83
C PRO A 162 23.48 -28.62 -7.75
N LEU A 163 22.72 -28.95 -6.71
CA LEU A 163 23.15 -29.84 -5.64
C LEU A 163 23.68 -31.12 -6.29
N ARG A 164 24.97 -31.41 -6.10
CA ARG A 164 25.58 -32.67 -6.53
C ARG A 164 24.74 -33.80 -5.95
N ARG A 165 24.21 -34.63 -6.84
CA ARG A 165 23.42 -35.82 -6.52
C ARG A 165 24.19 -36.64 -5.48
N ILE A 166 23.68 -36.68 -4.24
CA ILE A 166 24.20 -37.57 -3.20
C ILE A 166 23.87 -38.99 -3.67
N VAL A 167 24.88 -39.69 -4.18
CA VAL A 167 24.79 -41.13 -4.40
C VAL A 167 25.04 -41.77 -3.04
N LEU A 168 23.97 -42.24 -2.40
CA LEU A 168 24.07 -43.14 -1.26
C LEU A 168 24.81 -44.40 -1.73
N LYS A 169 26.05 -44.60 -1.28
CA LYS A 169 26.70 -45.90 -1.36
C LYS A 169 25.88 -46.87 -0.51
N LYS A 170 25.32 -47.90 -1.14
CA LYS A 170 24.85 -49.07 -0.40
C LYS A 170 26.08 -49.76 0.18
N ASP A 171 26.29 -49.59 1.48
CA ASP A 171 27.17 -50.46 2.24
C ASP A 171 26.45 -51.79 2.47
N GLY A 172 27.17 -52.88 2.18
CA GLY A 172 26.94 -54.18 2.80
C GLY A 172 25.88 -55.08 2.19
N ASP A 173 26.29 -55.90 1.22
CA ASP A 173 25.88 -57.31 1.20
C ASP A 173 27.13 -58.15 0.91
N ASN A 174 27.98 -58.25 1.92
CA ASN A 174 28.80 -59.43 2.10
C ASN A 174 27.93 -60.44 2.85
N ASN A 175 27.51 -61.51 2.17
CA ASN A 175 27.28 -62.76 2.87
C ASN A 175 27.90 -63.92 2.06
N PRO A 176 28.86 -64.66 2.65
CA PRO A 176 29.42 -65.86 2.07
C PRO A 176 28.55 -67.08 2.47
N GLY A 177 28.36 -68.01 1.54
CA GLY A 177 27.89 -69.37 1.87
C GLY A 177 26.65 -69.82 1.09
N LEU A 178 26.89 -70.55 0.00
CA LEU A 178 26.65 -71.99 -0.13
C LEU A 178 27.07 -72.46 -1.53
#